data_AF-A0A661PJQ0-F1
#
_entry.id   AF-A0A661PJQ0-F1
#
_cell.length_a   1.000
_cell.length_b   1.000
_cell.length_c   1.000
_cell.angle_alpha   90.00
_cell.angle_beta   90.00
_cell.angle_gamma   90.00
#
_symmetry.space_group_name_H-M   'P 1'
#
loop_
_entity.id
_entity.type
_entity.pdbx_description
1 polymer ?
#
loop_
_entity_poly.entity_id
_entity_poly.type
_entity_poly.pdbx_seq_one_letter_code
_entity_poly.pdbx_strand_id
1 'polypeptide(L)'
;MALDAWLPVGYKLPDGAKARVAAFEGANWQIYETHGEGRALVVHDELAHRWIDAGLIEPGLLTSFDLGDQHLWTISCGLAQVLCPVAEGNSPETKAEALSFALALKATRDIDTDSPLQDALYVEKISRLLPTYSISSRTDDDVVLGYWLTGGASVSAKSFRRLRQTMSWLGAGHLRDVVQAAGFEVAEVMPADRARVPSSRPNSDAAVLVDGKSSRVESESAVAAFELAGRPDLAAFFN
;
A
#
# COMPACT_ATOMS: atom_id res chain seq x y z
N MET A 1 -8.01 -4.54 26.76
CA MET A 1 -9.24 -4.04 27.41
C MET A 1 -10.41 -4.46 26.55
N ALA A 2 -11.58 -4.72 27.13
CA ALA A 2 -12.79 -4.92 26.33
C ALA A 2 -13.27 -3.55 25.85
N LEU A 3 -13.50 -3.41 24.55
CA LEU A 3 -14.11 -2.22 23.95
C LEU A 3 -15.58 -2.14 24.38
N ASP A 4 -16.11 -0.93 24.57
CA ASP A 4 -17.51 -0.76 24.99
C ASP A 4 -18.43 -0.78 23.77
N ALA A 5 -18.83 -1.98 23.36
CA ALA A 5 -19.60 -2.19 22.14
C ALA A 5 -21.02 -1.60 22.26
N TRP A 6 -21.34 -0.63 21.41
CA TRP A 6 -22.69 -0.08 21.27
C TRP A 6 -23.72 -1.09 20.78
N LEU A 7 -23.31 -2.01 19.89
CA LEU A 7 -24.19 -3.02 19.32
C LEU A 7 -24.01 -4.38 20.00
N PRO A 8 -25.12 -5.09 20.32
CA PRO A 8 -25.03 -6.45 20.80
C PRO A 8 -24.55 -7.39 19.69
N VAL A 9 -23.84 -8.45 20.10
CA VAL A 9 -23.42 -9.52 19.18
C VAL A 9 -24.64 -10.12 18.47
N GLY A 10 -24.57 -10.22 17.15
CA GLY A 10 -25.64 -10.72 16.29
C GLY A 10 -26.65 -9.66 15.85
N TYR A 11 -26.50 -8.40 16.25
CA TYR A 11 -27.38 -7.30 15.78
C TYR A 11 -27.36 -7.22 14.26
N LYS A 12 -28.55 -7.16 13.65
CA LYS A 12 -28.71 -7.11 12.21
C LYS A 12 -28.71 -5.65 11.75
N LEU A 13 -27.66 -5.27 11.03
CA LEU A 13 -27.54 -3.97 10.38
C LEU A 13 -28.57 -3.85 9.23
N PRO A 14 -28.91 -2.63 8.79
CA PRO A 14 -29.90 -2.39 7.73
C PRO A 14 -29.59 -3.06 6.38
N ASP A 15 -28.31 -3.30 6.10
CA ASP A 15 -27.83 -4.00 4.91
C ASP A 15 -27.91 -5.55 5.04
N GLY A 16 -28.34 -6.04 6.20
CA GLY A 16 -28.46 -7.46 6.52
C GLY A 16 -27.21 -8.09 7.13
N ALA A 17 -26.09 -7.36 7.22
CA ALA A 17 -24.90 -7.84 7.91
C ALA A 17 -25.18 -7.98 9.41
N LYS A 18 -24.53 -8.96 10.05
CA LYS A 18 -24.64 -9.17 11.49
C LYS A 18 -23.36 -8.73 12.19
N ALA A 19 -23.47 -7.76 13.09
CA ALA A 19 -22.37 -7.33 13.93
C ALA A 19 -21.93 -8.49 14.84
N ARG A 20 -20.62 -8.66 15.02
CA ARG A 20 -20.04 -9.73 15.83
C ARG A 20 -19.34 -9.15 17.06
N VAL A 21 -18.22 -8.48 16.87
CA VAL A 21 -17.40 -7.89 17.94
C VAL A 21 -16.91 -6.52 17.47
N ALA A 22 -16.86 -5.54 18.37
CA ALA A 22 -16.20 -4.27 18.09
C ALA A 22 -14.69 -4.50 17.94
N ALA A 23 -14.13 -4.12 16.79
CA ALA A 23 -12.71 -4.20 16.48
C ALA A 23 -11.97 -2.92 16.88
N PHE A 24 -12.61 -1.77 16.67
CA PHE A 24 -12.05 -0.44 16.93
C PHE A 24 -13.12 0.50 17.48
N GLU A 25 -12.70 1.44 18.33
CA GLU A 25 -13.58 2.45 18.91
C GLU A 25 -12.97 3.85 18.82
N GLY A 26 -13.83 4.86 18.80
CA GLY A 26 -13.47 6.26 18.95
C GLY A 26 -14.65 7.07 19.50
N ALA A 27 -14.48 8.38 19.63
CA ALA A 27 -15.44 9.23 20.33
C ALA A 27 -16.86 9.20 19.74
N ASN A 28 -16.98 9.06 18.41
CA ASN A 28 -18.28 9.12 17.70
C ASN A 28 -18.42 8.05 16.62
N TRP A 29 -17.58 7.01 16.67
CA TRP A 29 -17.58 5.92 15.70
C TRP A 29 -17.07 4.62 16.34
N GLN A 30 -17.50 3.49 15.80
CA GLN A 30 -16.98 2.17 16.12
C GLN A 30 -16.95 1.32 14.86
N ILE A 31 -15.94 0.46 14.74
CA ILE A 31 -15.85 -0.53 13.65
C ILE A 31 -16.11 -1.91 14.24
N TYR A 32 -17.03 -2.64 13.63
CA TYR A 32 -17.41 -4.00 14.00
C TYR A 32 -16.89 -4.99 12.99
N GLU A 33 -16.43 -6.15 13.46
CA GLU A 33 -16.39 -7.34 12.62
C GLU A 33 -17.80 -7.84 12.36
N THR A 34 -18.04 -8.34 11.16
CA THR A 34 -19.30 -8.97 10.78
C THR A 34 -19.14 -10.49 10.70
N HIS A 35 -20.25 -11.22 10.83
CA HIS A 35 -20.24 -12.68 10.65
C HIS A 35 -19.80 -13.15 9.26
N GLY A 36 -19.77 -12.28 8.25
CA GLY A 36 -19.29 -12.58 6.90
C GLY A 36 -17.81 -12.24 6.68
N GLU A 37 -17.02 -12.15 7.75
CA GLU A 37 -15.59 -11.78 7.76
C GLU A 37 -15.28 -10.37 7.19
N GLY A 38 -16.31 -9.60 6.83
CA GLY A 38 -16.19 -8.17 6.53
C GLY A 38 -16.23 -7.31 7.79
N ARG A 39 -16.25 -5.99 7.60
CA ARG A 39 -16.33 -5.01 8.70
C ARG A 39 -17.47 -4.02 8.45
N ALA A 40 -18.04 -3.49 9.52
CA ALA A 40 -19.07 -2.46 9.46
C ALA A 40 -18.65 -1.26 10.31
N LEU A 41 -18.73 -0.07 9.73
CA LEU A 41 -18.50 1.18 10.42
C LEU A 41 -19.84 1.69 10.92
N VAL A 42 -19.95 1.96 12.22
CA VAL A 42 -21.13 2.52 12.88
C VAL A 42 -20.74 3.86 13.48
N VAL A 43 -21.56 4.89 13.23
CA VAL A 43 -21.21 6.28 13.51
C VAL A 43 -22.40 7.03 14.06
N HIS A 44 -22.16 7.95 14.99
CA HIS A 44 -23.20 8.86 15.46
C HIS A 44 -23.57 9.90 14.41
N ASP A 45 -24.80 10.40 14.52
CA ASP A 45 -25.41 11.36 13.62
C ASP A 45 -24.55 12.61 13.36
N GLU A 46 -23.95 13.19 14.41
CA GLU A 46 -23.13 14.40 14.29
C GLU A 46 -21.90 14.21 13.38
N LEU A 47 -21.24 13.05 13.46
CA LEU A 47 -20.03 12.78 12.68
C LEU A 47 -20.38 12.37 11.25
N ALA A 48 -21.46 11.61 11.07
CA ALA A 48 -21.97 11.25 9.74
C ALA A 48 -22.38 12.50 8.94
N HIS A 49 -23.12 13.43 9.54
CA HIS A 49 -23.51 14.68 8.89
C HIS A 49 -22.30 15.52 8.49
N ARG A 50 -21.28 15.63 9.35
CA ARG A 50 -20.05 16.36 8.99
C ARG A 50 -19.36 15.80 7.75
N TRP A 51 -19.36 14.48 7.55
CA TRP A 51 -18.77 13.90 6.35
C TRP A 51 -19.61 14.11 5.10
N ILE A 52 -20.94 14.09 5.24
CA ILE A 52 -21.88 14.36 4.14
C ILE A 52 -21.80 15.83 3.73
N ASP A 53 -21.82 16.75 4.71
CA ASP A 53 -21.73 18.20 4.49
C ASP A 53 -20.39 18.61 3.88
N ALA A 54 -19.29 17.95 4.28
CA ALA A 54 -17.97 18.12 3.66
C ALA A 54 -17.88 17.50 2.25
N GLY A 55 -18.88 16.74 1.80
CA GLY A 55 -18.86 16.04 0.52
C GLY A 55 -17.92 14.83 0.48
N LEU A 56 -17.44 14.35 1.63
CA LEU A 56 -16.58 13.17 1.73
C LEU A 56 -17.36 11.88 1.49
N ILE A 57 -18.65 11.87 1.81
CA ILE A 57 -19.56 10.74 1.59
C ILE A 57 -20.76 11.21 0.79
N GLU A 58 -21.06 10.50 -0.30
CA GLU A 58 -22.26 10.76 -1.07
C GLU A 58 -23.52 10.38 -0.26
N PRO A 59 -24.60 11.18 -0.33
CA PRO A 59 -25.86 10.86 0.31
C PRO A 59 -26.37 9.47 -0.12
N GLY A 60 -26.73 8.62 0.84
CA GLY A 60 -27.25 7.28 0.59
C GLY A 60 -26.23 6.14 0.61
N LEU A 61 -24.92 6.43 0.70
CA LEU A 61 -23.91 5.40 0.98
C LEU A 61 -23.92 4.95 2.44
N LEU A 62 -24.22 5.88 3.35
CA LEU A 62 -24.50 5.60 4.75
C LEU A 62 -25.99 5.33 4.90
N THR A 63 -26.33 4.29 5.65
CA THR A 63 -27.72 3.97 6.00
C THR A 63 -27.95 4.31 7.47
N SER A 64 -28.98 5.11 7.75
CA SER A 64 -29.39 5.43 9.10
C SER A 64 -30.21 4.30 9.72
N PHE A 65 -30.08 4.11 11.03
CA PHE A 65 -30.89 3.21 11.83
C PHE A 65 -30.93 3.67 13.28
N ASP A 66 -32.01 3.30 13.97
CA ASP A 66 -32.21 3.70 15.36
C ASP A 66 -31.88 2.54 16.30
N LEU A 67 -31.13 2.85 17.34
CA LEU A 67 -30.83 1.94 18.44
C LEU A 67 -31.30 2.58 19.75
N GLY A 68 -32.54 2.25 20.15
CA GLY A 68 -33.18 2.94 21.26
C GLY A 68 -33.41 4.41 20.90
N ASP A 69 -32.83 5.33 21.69
CA ASP A 69 -32.94 6.78 21.45
C ASP A 69 -31.77 7.34 20.61
N GLN A 70 -30.81 6.50 20.23
CA GLN A 70 -29.65 6.91 19.45
C GLN A 70 -29.88 6.71 17.96
N HIS A 71 -29.66 7.79 17.19
CA HIS A 71 -29.63 7.73 15.73
C HIS A 71 -28.20 7.43 15.28
N LEU A 72 -28.04 6.30 14.60
CA LEU A 72 -26.75 5.80 14.14
C LEU A 72 -26.77 5.64 12.62
N TRP A 73 -25.59 5.75 12.04
CA TRP A 73 -25.35 5.51 10.62
C TRP A 73 -24.41 4.34 10.47
N THR A 74 -24.58 3.55 9.41
CA THR A 74 -23.71 2.42 9.13
C THR A 74 -23.33 2.30 7.67
N ILE A 75 -22.11 1.81 7.44
CA ILE A 75 -21.62 1.34 6.15
C ILE A 75 -20.83 0.05 6.35
N SER A 76 -21.25 -1.01 5.67
CA SER A 76 -20.51 -2.27 5.68
C SER A 76 -19.62 -2.43 4.46
N CYS A 77 -18.46 -3.00 4.72
CA CYS A 77 -17.42 -3.38 3.77
C CYS A 77 -17.30 -4.91 3.74
N GLY A 78 -17.14 -5.47 2.54
CA GLY A 78 -16.95 -6.91 2.37
C GLY A 78 -15.57 -7.38 2.83
N LEU A 79 -15.33 -8.70 2.84
CA LEU A 79 -14.05 -9.32 3.23
C LEU A 79 -12.85 -8.78 2.43
N ALA A 80 -13.04 -8.48 1.14
CA ALA A 80 -11.98 -7.98 0.26
C ALA A 80 -11.74 -6.46 0.38
N GLN A 81 -12.46 -5.77 1.28
CA GLN A 81 -12.39 -4.33 1.43
C GLN A 81 -11.86 -3.98 2.82
N VAL A 82 -10.88 -3.08 2.86
CA VAL A 82 -10.30 -2.60 4.11
C VAL A 82 -11.17 -1.50 4.72
N LEU A 83 -11.48 -1.69 5.99
CA LEU A 83 -12.10 -0.69 6.86
C LEU A 83 -11.34 -0.68 8.20
N CYS A 84 -10.52 0.34 8.43
CA CYS A 84 -9.74 0.48 9.65
C CYS A 84 -9.38 1.95 9.94
N PRO A 85 -9.02 2.28 11.19
CA PRO A 85 -8.36 3.53 11.51
C PRO A 85 -6.98 3.58 10.84
N VAL A 86 -6.56 4.74 10.34
CA VAL A 86 -5.25 4.92 9.69
C VAL A 86 -4.11 4.64 10.67
N ALA A 87 -4.25 5.10 11.92
CA ALA A 87 -3.26 4.90 12.98
C ALA A 87 -3.01 3.41 13.33
N GLU A 88 -4.03 2.57 13.12
CA GLU A 88 -4.03 1.14 13.47
C GLU A 88 -4.13 0.25 12.22
N GLY A 89 -3.90 0.85 11.04
CA GLY A 89 -3.88 0.14 9.77
C GLY A 89 -2.65 -0.76 9.66
N ASN A 90 -2.86 -1.95 9.11
CA ASN A 90 -1.75 -2.83 8.75
C ASN A 90 -1.00 -2.27 7.53
N SER A 91 0.26 -2.66 7.38
CA SER A 91 0.99 -2.44 6.12
C SER A 91 0.22 -3.07 4.96
N PRO A 92 0.23 -2.46 3.77
CA PRO A 92 -0.27 -3.13 2.58
C PRO A 92 0.55 -4.39 2.29
N GLU A 93 -0.12 -5.45 1.84
CA GLU A 93 0.52 -6.69 1.39
C GLU A 93 0.70 -6.70 -0.13
N THR A 94 -0.10 -5.91 -0.84
CA THR A 94 -0.10 -5.85 -2.29
C THR A 94 0.12 -4.43 -2.83
N LYS A 95 0.63 -4.33 -4.07
CA LYS A 95 0.71 -3.04 -4.79
C LYS A 95 -0.67 -2.40 -4.93
N ALA A 96 -1.70 -3.22 -5.15
CA ALA A 96 -3.06 -2.75 -5.36
C ALA A 96 -3.58 -2.02 -4.12
N GLU A 97 -3.42 -2.60 -2.92
CA GLU A 97 -3.78 -1.96 -1.65
C GLU A 97 -3.03 -0.64 -1.44
N ALA A 98 -1.72 -0.64 -1.69
CA ALA A 98 -0.91 0.57 -1.58
C ALA A 98 -1.41 1.70 -2.51
N LEU A 99 -1.79 1.35 -3.74
CA LEU A 99 -2.37 2.28 -4.69
C LEU A 99 -3.78 2.73 -4.28
N SER A 100 -4.64 1.82 -3.83
CA SER A 100 -6.00 2.14 -3.37
C SER A 100 -5.96 3.18 -2.25
N PHE A 101 -5.09 2.98 -1.26
CA PHE A 101 -4.91 3.93 -0.18
C PHE A 101 -4.37 5.29 -0.66
N ALA A 102 -3.34 5.29 -1.51
CA ALA A 102 -2.77 6.52 -2.07
C ALA A 102 -3.80 7.33 -2.86
N LEU A 103 -4.61 6.67 -3.68
CA LEU A 103 -5.70 7.29 -4.43
C LEU A 103 -6.80 7.81 -3.51
N ALA A 104 -7.14 7.07 -2.45
CA ALA A 104 -8.13 7.51 -1.47
C ALA A 104 -7.66 8.76 -0.71
N LEU A 105 -6.39 8.82 -0.33
CA LEU A 105 -5.79 10.00 0.30
C LEU A 105 -5.85 11.21 -0.61
N LYS A 106 -5.44 11.06 -1.87
CA LYS A 106 -5.51 12.13 -2.87
C LYS A 106 -6.95 12.60 -3.11
N ALA A 107 -7.88 11.67 -3.33
CA ALA A 107 -9.28 11.99 -3.57
C ALA A 107 -9.95 12.67 -2.36
N THR A 108 -9.48 12.36 -1.15
CA THR A 108 -9.90 13.07 0.07
C THR A 108 -9.35 14.49 0.08
N ARG A 109 -8.07 14.69 -0.26
CA ARG A 109 -7.44 16.03 -0.33
C ARG A 109 -7.96 16.92 -1.45
N ASP A 110 -8.43 16.34 -2.54
CA ASP A 110 -9.12 17.08 -3.60
C ASP A 110 -10.45 17.71 -3.12
N ILE A 111 -11.04 17.18 -2.04
CA ILE A 111 -12.29 17.67 -1.44
C ILE A 111 -12.00 18.51 -0.18
N ASP A 112 -11.16 17.99 0.71
CA ASP A 112 -10.84 18.57 2.01
C ASP A 112 -9.32 18.74 2.20
N THR A 113 -8.87 19.98 2.08
CA THR A 113 -7.44 20.33 2.13
C THR A 113 -6.90 20.50 3.55
N ASP A 114 -7.76 20.67 4.56
CA ASP A 114 -7.34 21.17 5.86
C ASP A 114 -7.56 20.19 7.02
N SER A 115 -8.45 19.20 6.87
CA SER A 115 -8.74 18.27 7.97
C SER A 115 -7.57 17.36 8.32
N PRO A 116 -7.41 16.99 9.60
CA PRO A 116 -6.40 16.03 10.03
C PRO A 116 -6.74 14.61 9.56
N LEU A 117 -5.78 13.94 8.91
CA LEU A 117 -5.95 12.58 8.38
C LEU A 117 -5.21 11.50 9.17
N GLN A 118 -4.41 11.86 10.18
CA GLN A 118 -3.65 10.90 10.98
C GLN A 118 -4.54 9.92 11.76
N ASP A 119 -5.69 10.40 12.23
CA ASP A 119 -6.68 9.60 12.97
C ASP A 119 -7.93 9.33 12.11
N ALA A 120 -7.82 9.48 10.79
CA ALA A 120 -8.93 9.24 9.90
C ALA A 120 -9.26 7.74 9.82
N LEU A 121 -10.47 7.43 9.35
CA LEU A 121 -10.88 6.08 9.02
C LEU A 121 -10.68 5.86 7.53
N TYR A 122 -9.90 4.84 7.18
CA TYR A 122 -9.81 4.41 5.80
C TYR A 122 -10.98 3.50 5.46
N VAL A 123 -11.76 3.91 4.46
CA VAL A 123 -12.91 3.15 3.95
C VAL A 123 -12.69 2.87 2.47
N GLU A 124 -12.17 1.69 2.16
CA GLU A 124 -11.80 1.33 0.78
C GLU A 124 -13.02 1.32 -0.16
N LYS A 125 -14.18 0.90 0.34
CA LYS A 125 -15.45 0.83 -0.42
C LYS A 125 -15.81 2.15 -1.12
N ILE A 126 -15.52 3.28 -0.48
CA ILE A 126 -15.78 4.62 -1.02
C ILE A 126 -14.50 5.32 -1.48
N SER A 127 -13.34 4.67 -1.30
CA SER A 127 -12.01 5.20 -1.60
C SER A 127 -11.80 6.58 -0.96
N ARG A 128 -12.06 6.69 0.35
CA ARG A 128 -11.91 7.93 1.13
C ARG A 128 -11.28 7.68 2.49
N LEU A 129 -10.60 8.71 2.98
CA LEU A 129 -10.20 8.85 4.38
C LEU A 129 -11.21 9.76 5.07
N LEU A 130 -11.82 9.29 6.14
CA LEU A 130 -12.85 10.01 6.88
C LEU A 130 -12.25 10.61 8.16
N PRO A 131 -12.06 11.95 8.24
CA PRO A 131 -11.51 12.59 9.42
C PRO A 131 -12.39 12.37 10.64
N THR A 132 -11.79 12.05 11.78
CA THR A 132 -12.52 11.89 13.05
C THR A 132 -12.51 13.16 13.90
N TYR A 133 -11.84 14.23 13.42
CA TYR A 133 -11.71 15.54 14.08
C TYR A 133 -11.22 15.46 15.53
N SER A 134 -10.34 14.49 15.79
CA SER A 134 -9.68 14.32 17.08
C SER A 134 -8.79 15.53 17.43
N ILE A 135 -8.52 15.70 18.73
CA ILE A 135 -7.65 16.76 19.28
C ILE A 135 -6.16 16.40 19.19
N SER A 136 -5.80 15.38 18.41
CA SER A 136 -4.41 14.95 18.23
C SER A 136 -3.57 16.00 17.51
N SER A 137 -2.26 15.94 17.72
CA SER A 137 -1.31 16.78 16.99
C SER A 137 -1.42 16.49 15.49
N ARG A 138 -1.55 17.56 14.69
CA ARG A 138 -1.59 17.44 13.23
C ARG A 138 -0.28 16.84 12.72
N THR A 139 -0.42 15.90 11.81
CA THR A 139 0.68 15.26 11.09
C THR A 139 0.52 15.57 9.61
N ASP A 140 1.63 15.81 8.92
CA ASP A 140 1.63 16.07 7.49
C ASP A 140 1.21 14.82 6.69
N ASP A 141 0.52 15.02 5.57
CA ASP A 141 -0.04 13.92 4.76
C ASP A 141 1.00 12.96 4.20
N ASP A 142 2.21 13.45 3.91
CA ASP A 142 3.30 12.61 3.46
C ASP A 142 3.76 11.66 4.56
N VAL A 143 3.72 12.09 5.82
CA VAL A 143 4.00 11.23 6.97
C VAL A 143 2.84 10.27 7.21
N VAL A 144 1.58 10.68 7.03
CA VAL A 144 0.42 9.79 7.13
C VAL A 144 0.51 8.65 6.11
N LEU A 145 0.81 8.97 4.85
CA LEU A 145 0.99 7.97 3.81
C LEU A 145 2.14 7.01 4.15
N GLY A 146 3.31 7.53 4.51
CA GLY A 146 4.45 6.68 4.81
C GLY A 146 4.27 5.85 6.09
N TYR A 147 3.56 6.36 7.10
CA TYR A 147 3.17 5.62 8.30
C TYR A 147 2.32 4.40 7.94
N TRP A 148 1.29 4.58 7.11
CA TRP A 148 0.42 3.49 6.68
C TRP A 148 1.18 2.47 5.82
N LEU A 149 1.97 2.95 4.84
CA LEU A 149 2.77 2.10 3.95
C LEU A 149 3.79 1.22 4.69
N THR A 150 4.34 1.72 5.80
CA THR A 150 5.34 1.01 6.61
C THR A 150 4.74 0.25 7.79
N GLY A 151 3.42 0.31 7.98
CA GLY A 151 2.70 -0.35 9.09
C GLY A 151 3.06 0.21 10.46
N GLY A 152 3.27 1.51 10.56
CA GLY A 152 3.44 2.19 11.84
C GLY A 152 4.76 2.93 12.04
N ALA A 153 5.68 2.92 11.06
CA ALA A 153 6.89 3.72 11.16
C ALA A 153 6.61 5.15 10.67
N SER A 154 6.88 6.16 11.51
CA SER A 154 6.71 7.57 11.13
C SER A 154 7.78 8.00 10.11
N VAL A 155 7.53 7.71 8.83
CA VAL A 155 8.40 8.04 7.69
C VAL A 155 7.62 8.91 6.72
N SER A 156 8.20 10.02 6.28
CA SER A 156 7.60 10.84 5.23
C SER A 156 7.69 10.14 3.86
N ALA A 157 6.61 10.22 3.08
CA ALA A 157 6.55 9.71 1.71
C ALA A 157 7.54 10.38 0.76
N LYS A 158 8.01 11.59 1.08
CA LYS A 158 9.06 12.29 0.33
C LYS A 158 10.44 11.67 0.56
N SER A 159 10.63 10.96 1.69
CA SER A 159 11.88 10.26 2.03
C SER A 159 11.96 8.90 1.35
N PHE A 160 11.98 8.90 0.01
CA PHE A 160 11.86 7.70 -0.82
C PHE A 160 12.89 6.62 -0.48
N ARG A 161 14.14 6.99 -0.19
CA ARG A 161 15.18 6.04 0.26
C ARG A 161 14.78 5.27 1.52
N ARG A 162 14.20 5.94 2.52
CA ARG A 162 13.78 5.31 3.79
C ARG A 162 12.59 4.38 3.58
N LEU A 163 11.62 4.81 2.77
CA LEU A 163 10.48 3.97 2.40
C LEU A 163 10.95 2.69 1.67
N ARG A 164 11.84 2.80 0.68
CA ARG A 164 12.38 1.63 -0.04
C ARG A 164 13.11 0.65 0.88
N GLN A 165 13.83 1.15 1.89
CA GLN A 165 14.51 0.29 2.86
C GLN A 165 13.53 -0.49 3.74
N THR A 166 12.38 0.10 4.05
CA THR A 166 11.35 -0.52 4.92
C THR A 166 10.44 -1.44 4.14
N MET A 167 10.07 -1.05 2.91
CA MET A 167 9.23 -1.83 1.99
C MET A 167 10.07 -2.56 0.95
N SER A 168 11.01 -3.41 1.38
CA SER A 168 11.90 -4.13 0.44
C SER A 168 11.16 -5.09 -0.50
N TRP A 169 9.94 -5.48 -0.14
CA TRP A 169 9.07 -6.33 -0.95
C TRP A 169 8.45 -5.58 -2.15
N LEU A 170 8.28 -4.25 -2.05
CA LEU A 170 7.70 -3.42 -3.10
C LEU A 170 8.82 -2.81 -3.95
N GLY A 171 8.88 -3.19 -5.23
CA GLY A 171 9.90 -2.68 -6.16
C GLY A 171 9.88 -1.14 -6.25
N ALA A 172 11.06 -0.54 -6.46
CA ALA A 172 11.22 0.92 -6.46
C ALA A 172 10.31 1.64 -7.47
N GLY A 173 10.11 1.08 -8.67
CA GLY A 173 9.18 1.64 -9.65
C GLY A 173 7.74 1.66 -9.12
N HIS A 174 7.30 0.59 -8.48
CA HIS A 174 5.95 0.51 -7.92
C HIS A 174 5.74 1.41 -6.71
N LEU A 175 6.75 1.55 -5.85
CA LEU A 175 6.70 2.50 -4.76
C LEU A 175 6.60 3.95 -5.28
N ARG A 176 7.31 4.26 -6.37
CA ARG A 176 7.22 5.57 -7.03
C ARG A 176 5.82 5.83 -7.58
N ASP A 177 5.22 4.83 -8.24
CA ASP A 177 3.84 4.92 -8.73
C ASP A 177 2.87 5.27 -7.58
N VAL A 178 3.02 4.62 -6.42
CA VAL A 178 2.17 4.83 -5.23
C VAL A 178 2.33 6.25 -4.68
N VAL A 179 3.57 6.70 -4.47
CA VAL A 179 3.84 8.05 -3.94
C VAL A 179 3.33 9.13 -4.88
N GLN A 180 3.49 8.93 -6.19
CA GLN A 180 3.00 9.86 -7.20
C GLN A 180 1.47 9.83 -7.33
N ALA A 181 0.84 8.67 -7.18
CA ALA A 181 -0.61 8.53 -7.16
C ALA A 181 -1.25 9.29 -6.00
N ALA A 182 -0.57 9.38 -4.86
CA ALA A 182 -0.98 10.21 -3.72
C ALA A 182 -0.78 11.72 -3.95
N GLY A 183 -0.13 12.13 -5.04
CA GLY A 183 0.11 13.54 -5.37
C GLY A 183 1.44 14.10 -4.84
N PHE A 184 2.35 13.25 -4.32
CA PHE A 184 3.67 13.69 -3.87
C PHE A 184 4.73 13.57 -4.96
N GLU A 185 5.64 14.54 -5.04
CA GLU A 185 6.80 14.48 -5.93
C GLU A 185 7.97 13.75 -5.27
N VAL A 186 8.52 12.75 -5.96
CA VAL A 186 9.73 12.03 -5.54
C VAL A 186 10.95 12.84 -6.00
N ALA A 187 11.44 13.74 -5.14
CA ALA A 187 12.57 14.62 -5.44
C ALA A 187 13.95 13.98 -5.28
N GLU A 188 14.05 12.76 -4.75
CA GLU A 188 15.35 12.10 -4.60
C GLU A 188 15.86 11.55 -5.93
N VAL A 189 16.92 12.18 -6.45
CA VAL A 189 17.77 11.70 -7.53
C VAL A 189 18.26 10.30 -7.19
N MET A 190 17.66 9.29 -7.82
CA MET A 190 18.15 7.93 -7.76
C MET A 190 19.57 7.91 -8.35
N PRO A 191 20.57 7.27 -7.71
CA PRO A 191 21.57 6.58 -8.50
C PRO A 191 20.77 5.58 -9.31
N ALA A 192 20.73 5.76 -10.63
CA ALA A 192 20.06 4.83 -11.53
C ALA A 192 20.38 3.41 -11.07
N ASP A 193 19.36 2.62 -10.76
CA ASP A 193 19.53 1.18 -10.68
C ASP A 193 20.36 0.84 -11.92
N ARG A 194 21.58 0.32 -11.71
CA ARG A 194 22.39 -0.21 -12.80
C ARG A 194 21.53 -1.28 -13.42
N ALA A 195 20.72 -0.89 -14.41
CA ALA A 195 20.23 -1.78 -15.43
C ALA A 195 21.49 -2.51 -15.86
N ARG A 196 21.55 -3.81 -15.58
CA ARG A 196 22.50 -4.67 -16.23
C ARG A 196 22.17 -4.54 -17.70
N VAL A 197 22.88 -3.64 -18.38
CA VAL A 197 22.92 -3.58 -19.82
C VAL A 197 23.43 -4.97 -20.23
N PRO A 198 22.65 -5.82 -20.91
CA PRO A 198 23.26 -6.95 -21.58
C PRO A 198 24.24 -6.32 -22.56
N SER A 199 25.53 -6.61 -22.40
CA SER A 199 26.58 -6.12 -23.28
C SER A 199 26.36 -6.72 -24.68
N SER A 200 25.52 -6.07 -25.48
CA SER A 200 25.49 -6.21 -26.92
C SER A 200 26.80 -5.62 -27.43
N ARG A 201 27.76 -6.51 -27.72
CA ARG A 201 28.99 -6.16 -28.44
C ARG A 201 28.58 -5.54 -29.79
N PRO A 202 29.11 -4.37 -30.15
CA PRO A 202 28.85 -3.79 -31.46
C PRO A 202 29.60 -4.61 -32.51
N ASN A 203 28.86 -5.00 -33.55
CA ASN A 203 29.38 -5.68 -34.72
C ASN A 203 29.84 -4.59 -35.71
N SER A 204 31.13 -4.51 -35.97
CA SER A 204 31.74 -3.67 -37.01
C SER A 204 33.09 -4.29 -37.37
N ASP A 205 33.18 -5.06 -38.45
CA ASP A 205 33.35 -4.53 -39.80
C ASP A 205 33.65 -5.65 -40.79
N ALA A 206 33.22 -5.41 -42.03
CA ALA A 206 33.39 -6.28 -43.17
C ALA A 206 34.86 -6.34 -43.64
N ALA A 207 35.34 -7.54 -43.94
CA ALA A 207 36.36 -7.78 -44.95
C ALA A 207 36.15 -9.15 -45.59
N VAL A 208 35.77 -9.11 -46.88
CA VAL A 208 35.72 -10.22 -47.82
C VAL A 208 37.13 -10.80 -48.02
N LEU A 209 37.28 -12.13 -48.20
CA LEU A 209 38.21 -12.81 -49.14
C LEU A 209 38.09 -14.36 -49.09
N VAL A 210 37.29 -14.90 -50.02
CA VAL A 210 37.59 -15.96 -51.02
C VAL A 210 38.44 -17.20 -50.63
N ASP A 211 37.74 -18.35 -50.64
CA ASP A 211 38.04 -19.67 -51.27
C ASP A 211 39.02 -20.70 -50.64
N GLY A 212 38.59 -21.98 -50.70
CA GLY A 212 39.50 -23.13 -50.83
C GLY A 212 39.58 -24.22 -49.73
N LYS A 213 38.82 -25.31 -49.94
CA LYS A 213 39.13 -26.75 -49.67
C LYS A 213 39.14 -27.35 -48.25
N SER A 214 38.10 -28.15 -48.01
CA SER A 214 38.07 -29.56 -47.55
C SER A 214 39.30 -30.16 -46.86
N SER A 215 39.13 -30.58 -45.60
CA SER A 215 39.27 -31.99 -45.20
C SER A 215 38.73 -32.23 -43.78
N ARG A 216 38.14 -33.41 -43.64
CA ARG A 216 37.56 -34.03 -42.46
C ARG A 216 38.67 -34.66 -41.61
N VAL A 217 38.50 -34.71 -40.28
CA VAL A 217 38.73 -35.87 -39.37
C VAL A 217 39.18 -35.43 -37.94
N GLU A 218 38.45 -35.98 -36.97
CA GLU A 218 38.77 -36.31 -35.56
C GLU A 218 38.88 -35.25 -34.44
N SER A 219 37.88 -35.37 -33.57
CA SER A 219 37.82 -35.16 -32.12
C SER A 219 39.13 -35.33 -31.35
N GLU A 220 39.46 -34.35 -30.49
CA GLU A 220 39.93 -34.64 -29.13
C GLU A 220 39.71 -33.43 -28.23
N SER A 221 39.10 -33.72 -27.08
CA SER A 221 38.71 -32.78 -26.04
C SER A 221 39.92 -32.15 -25.35
N ALA A 222 40.21 -30.88 -25.63
CA ALA A 222 41.09 -30.08 -24.79
C ALA A 222 40.23 -29.22 -23.85
N VAL A 223 40.05 -29.71 -22.62
CA VAL A 223 39.41 -28.98 -21.53
C VAL A 223 40.21 -27.71 -21.27
N ALA A 224 39.57 -26.54 -21.38
CA ALA A 224 40.20 -25.27 -21.06
C ALA A 224 40.54 -25.25 -19.55
N ALA A 225 41.83 -25.25 -19.23
CA ALA A 225 42.30 -25.22 -17.85
C ALA A 225 41.84 -23.95 -17.14
N PHE A 226 41.31 -24.09 -15.94
CA PHE A 226 40.77 -22.98 -15.16
C PHE A 226 41.92 -22.21 -14.50
N GLU A 227 42.19 -20.97 -14.94
CA GLU A 227 43.22 -20.11 -14.33
C GLU A 227 42.60 -19.07 -13.38
N LEU A 228 43.10 -19.04 -12.14
CA LEU A 228 42.76 -18.03 -11.14
C LEU A 228 43.92 -17.05 -10.97
N ALA A 229 43.69 -15.79 -11.35
CA ALA A 229 44.69 -14.73 -11.23
C ALA A 229 45.15 -14.57 -9.76
N GLY A 230 46.45 -14.77 -9.53
CA GLY A 230 47.10 -14.53 -8.24
C GLY A 230 47.05 -15.69 -7.23
N ARG A 231 46.51 -16.87 -7.59
CA ARG A 231 46.52 -18.07 -6.73
C ARG A 231 46.77 -19.35 -7.55
N PRO A 232 48.02 -19.62 -7.98
CA PRO A 232 48.34 -20.78 -8.81
C PRO A 232 48.10 -22.11 -8.10
N ASP A 233 48.25 -22.16 -6.77
CA ASP A 233 48.09 -23.40 -5.99
C ASP A 233 46.66 -23.95 -6.00
N LEU A 234 45.65 -23.10 -6.20
CA LEU A 234 44.26 -23.53 -6.33
C LEU A 234 43.93 -24.01 -7.74
N ALA A 235 44.61 -23.50 -8.78
CA ALA A 235 44.40 -23.95 -10.15
C ALA A 235 44.86 -25.40 -10.36
N ALA A 236 45.87 -25.85 -9.61
CA ALA A 236 46.33 -27.24 -9.59
C ALA A 236 45.36 -28.21 -8.90
N PHE A 237 44.34 -27.70 -8.18
CA PHE A 237 43.33 -28.54 -7.55
C PHE A 237 42.14 -28.82 -8.48
N PHE A 238 41.89 -27.94 -9.45
CA PHE A 238 40.75 -28.03 -10.38
C PHE A 238 41.08 -28.67 -11.73
N ASN A 239 42.37 -28.79 -12.05
CA ASN A 239 42.89 -29.48 -13.24
C ASN A 239 43.59 -30.77 -12.81
#